data_AF-A0A0S3RM36-F1
#
_entry.id   AF-A0A0S3RM36-F1
#
_cell.length_a   1.000
_cell.length_b   1.000
_cell.length_c   1.000
_cell.angle_alpha   90.00
_cell.angle_beta   90.00
_cell.angle_gamma   90.00
#
_symmetry.space_group_name_H-M   'P 1'
#
loop_
_entity.id
_entity.type
_entity.pdbx_description
1 polymer ?
#
loop_
_entity_poly.entity_id
_entity_poly.type
_entity_poly.pdbx_seq_one_letter_code
_entity_poly.pdbx_strand_id
1 'polypeptide(L)'
;MLTRRIVTPVINYSTEFRAYEDDAWYTVCVLFHGDTLTVKFLGFPPGNDVVFPFSYFQNSKDLEAFKRRFRPLSKQLQDEECGLLTPGTRVCACHSFNNEDIRFYDAVVDGFQS
;
A
#
# COMPACT_ATOMS: atom_id res chain seq x y z
N MET A 1 5.46 14.63 -37.47
CA MET A 1 4.50 14.76 -36.35
C MET A 1 4.49 13.42 -35.60
N LEU A 2 5.06 13.37 -34.39
CA LEU A 2 5.00 12.18 -33.54
C LEU A 2 3.61 12.16 -32.88
N THR A 3 2.74 11.26 -33.35
CA THR A 3 1.46 11.00 -32.71
C THR A 3 1.74 10.46 -31.31
N ARG A 4 1.59 11.31 -30.29
CA ARG A 4 1.61 10.87 -28.89
C ARG A 4 0.48 9.87 -28.74
N ARG A 5 0.81 8.58 -28.63
CA ARG A 5 -0.14 7.58 -28.16
C ARG A 5 -0.61 8.04 -26.79
N ILE A 6 -1.89 8.36 -26.66
CA ILE A 6 -2.52 8.54 -25.36
C ILE A 6 -2.55 7.13 -24.75
N VAL A 7 -1.54 6.83 -23.93
CA VAL A 7 -1.58 5.65 -23.07
C VAL A 7 -2.50 6.03 -21.92
N THR A 8 -3.74 5.57 -21.97
CA THR A 8 -4.64 5.70 -20.82
C THR A 8 -4.00 4.92 -19.67
N PRO A 9 -3.66 5.58 -18.54
CA PRO A 9 -3.08 4.87 -17.42
C PRO A 9 -4.08 3.83 -16.93
N VAL A 10 -3.65 2.57 -16.85
CA VAL A 10 -4.48 1.49 -16.35
C VAL A 10 -4.63 1.70 -14.84
N ILE A 11 -5.84 2.07 -14.41
CA ILE A 11 -6.17 2.14 -13.00
C ILE A 11 -6.33 0.71 -12.48
N ASN A 12 -5.39 0.26 -11.66
CA ASN A 12 -5.43 -1.05 -11.02
C ASN A 12 -5.04 -0.92 -9.54
N TYR A 13 -5.93 -1.38 -8.65
CA TYR A 13 -5.78 -1.33 -7.20
C TYR A 13 -5.37 -2.71 -6.63
N SER A 14 -4.31 -3.30 -7.18
CA SER A 14 -3.81 -4.62 -6.81
C SER A 14 -2.55 -4.58 -5.93
N THR A 15 -2.28 -3.45 -5.27
CA THR A 15 -1.05 -3.21 -4.50
C THR A 15 -1.39 -2.41 -3.25
N GLU A 16 -0.67 -2.69 -2.17
CA GLU A 16 -0.69 -1.89 -0.96
C GLU A 16 0.56 -1.02 -0.87
N PHE A 17 0.40 0.19 -0.33
CA PHE A 17 1.48 1.12 -0.05
C PHE A 17 1.48 1.49 1.43
N ARG A 18 2.65 1.42 2.07
CA ARG A 18 2.84 1.86 3.44
C ARG A 18 3.11 3.36 3.47
N ALA A 19 2.13 4.15 3.90
CA ALA A 19 2.22 5.61 3.91
C ALA A 19 3.36 6.11 4.81
N TYR A 20 3.90 7.29 4.49
CA TYR A 20 4.98 7.89 5.28
C TYR A 20 4.48 8.60 6.54
N GLU A 21 3.23 9.06 6.53
CA GLU A 21 2.68 9.90 7.61
C GLU A 21 2.38 9.09 8.88
N ASP A 22 1.95 7.84 8.72
CA ASP A 22 1.46 7.02 9.82
C ASP A 22 1.90 5.55 9.77
N ASP A 23 2.71 5.19 8.78
CA ASP A 23 3.18 3.82 8.52
C ASP A 23 2.06 2.76 8.36
N ALA A 24 0.82 3.18 8.08
CA ALA A 24 -0.28 2.28 7.77
C ALA A 24 -0.25 1.83 6.29
N TRP A 25 -0.79 0.65 6.02
CA TRP A 25 -0.96 0.09 4.69
C TRP A 25 -2.30 0.51 4.08
N TYR A 26 -2.24 1.00 2.84
CA TYR A 26 -3.40 1.39 2.06
C TYR A 26 -3.42 0.70 0.71
N THR A 27 -4.59 0.28 0.24
CA THR A 27 -4.76 -0.16 -1.15
C THR A 27 -4.57 1.04 -2.09
N VAL A 28 -3.67 0.91 -3.06
CA VAL A 28 -3.31 1.99 -3.98
C VAL A 28 -3.25 1.54 -5.44
N CYS A 29 -3.34 2.52 -6.31
CA CYS A 29 -2.98 2.40 -7.72
C CYS A 29 -1.70 3.22 -7.97
N VAL A 30 -0.74 2.64 -8.69
CA VAL A 30 0.52 3.31 -9.05
C VAL A 30 0.49 3.69 -10.52
N LEU A 31 0.58 4.99 -10.79
CA LEU A 31 0.57 5.53 -12.15
C LEU A 31 1.93 6.14 -12.49
N PHE A 32 2.40 5.87 -13.70
CA PHE A 32 3.60 6.48 -14.27
C PHE A 32 3.20 7.40 -15.41
N HIS A 33 3.60 8.67 -15.33
CA HIS A 33 3.40 9.64 -16.40
C HIS A 33 4.62 10.53 -16.55
N GLY A 34 5.34 10.37 -17.67
CA GLY A 34 6.63 11.04 -17.88
C GLY A 34 7.62 10.63 -16.81
N ASP A 35 8.20 11.62 -16.12
CA ASP A 35 9.20 11.42 -15.07
C ASP A 35 8.60 11.41 -13.66
N THR A 36 7.29 11.13 -13.56
CA THR A 36 6.55 11.19 -12.30
C THR A 36 5.83 9.89 -12.03
N LEU A 37 5.95 9.41 -10.79
CA LEU A 37 5.18 8.31 -10.22
C LEU A 37 4.13 8.89 -9.26
N THR A 38 2.87 8.54 -9.46
CA THR A 38 1.76 8.94 -8.58
C THR A 38 1.17 7.72 -7.90
N VAL A 39 1.06 7.78 -6.57
CA VAL A 39 0.37 6.79 -5.74
C VAL A 39 -1.01 7.33 -5.42
N LYS A 40 -2.05 6.69 -5.96
CA LYS A 40 -3.45 7.03 -5.72
C LYS A 40 -4.06 6.11 -4.70
N PHE A 41 -4.70 6.66 -3.67
CA PHE A 41 -5.29 5.89 -2.58
C PHE A 41 -6.73 5.49 -2.92
N LEU A 42 -7.06 4.20 -2.77
CA LEU A 42 -8.42 3.71 -3.02
C LEU A 42 -9.40 4.33 -2.01
N GLY A 43 -10.46 4.97 -2.51
CA GLY A 43 -11.50 5.57 -1.67
C GLY A 43 -11.16 6.95 -1.11
N PHE A 44 -10.00 7.52 -1.43
CA PHE A 44 -9.61 8.88 -1.03
C PHE A 44 -9.69 9.85 -2.21
N PRO A 45 -9.93 11.15 -1.95
CA PRO A 45 -9.93 12.15 -3.01
C PRO A 45 -8.52 12.39 -3.57
N PRO A 46 -8.38 12.89 -4.81
CA PRO A 46 -7.07 13.11 -5.44
C PRO A 46 -6.11 14.02 -4.67
N GLY A 47 -6.61 14.83 -3.73
CA GLY A 47 -5.78 15.67 -2.86
C GLY A 47 -4.90 14.85 -1.89
N ASN A 48 -5.19 13.57 -1.69
CA ASN A 48 -4.39 12.64 -0.90
C ASN A 48 -3.38 11.84 -1.74
N ASP A 49 -3.42 11.95 -3.06
CA ASP A 49 -2.46 11.26 -3.93
C ASP A 49 -1.05 11.77 -3.63
N VAL A 50 -0.08 10.85 -3.55
CA VAL A 50 1.33 11.22 -3.32
C VAL A 50 2.09 11.14 -4.63
N VAL A 51 2.81 12.21 -4.95
CA VAL A 51 3.52 12.39 -6.22
C VAL A 51 5.02 12.36 -5.99
N PHE A 52 5.71 11.42 -6.64
CA PHE A 52 7.16 11.24 -6.58
C PHE A 52 7.77 11.57 -7.94
N PRO A 53 8.41 12.75 -8.10
CA PRO A 53 9.20 13.03 -9.29
C PRO A 53 10.45 12.13 -9.30
N PHE A 54 11.00 11.81 -10.47
CA PHE A 54 12.21 10.99 -10.59
C PHE A 54 13.39 11.58 -9.79
N SER A 55 13.49 12.91 -9.74
CA SER A 55 14.48 13.64 -8.95
C SER A 55 14.36 13.45 -7.43
N TYR A 56 13.29 12.81 -6.94
CA TYR A 56 13.16 12.43 -5.53
C TYR A 56 14.19 11.36 -5.14
N PHE A 57 14.54 10.45 -6.07
CA PHE A 57 15.46 9.35 -5.80
C PHE A 57 16.90 9.78 -6.15
N GLN A 58 17.72 10.07 -5.12
CA GLN A 58 19.10 10.51 -5.33
C GLN A 58 20.04 9.36 -5.68
N ASN A 59 19.73 8.17 -5.18
CA ASN A 59 20.55 6.98 -5.35
C ASN A 59 19.71 5.70 -5.30
N SER A 60 20.34 4.56 -5.60
CA SER A 60 19.67 3.26 -5.62
C SER A 60 19.12 2.83 -4.26
N LYS A 61 19.70 3.26 -3.14
CA LYS A 61 19.21 2.90 -1.81
C LYS A 61 17.86 3.57 -1.53
N ASP A 62 17.67 4.81 -1.98
CA ASP A 62 16.39 5.53 -1.85
C ASP A 62 15.30 4.80 -2.64
N LEU A 63 15.62 4.37 -3.86
CA LEU A 63 14.70 3.60 -4.69
C LEU A 63 14.35 2.25 -4.06
N GLU A 64 15.32 1.54 -3.50
CA GLU A 64 15.07 0.27 -2.80
C GLU A 64 14.27 0.46 -1.51
N ALA A 65 14.49 1.54 -0.77
CA ALA A 65 13.67 1.90 0.39
C ALA A 65 12.22 2.21 0.00
N PHE A 66 12.04 2.93 -1.11
CA PHE A 66 10.72 3.22 -1.67
C PHE A 66 10.01 1.94 -2.11
N LYS A 67 10.68 1.04 -2.83
CA LYS A 67 10.12 -0.25 -3.26
C LYS A 67 9.66 -1.11 -2.09
N ARG A 68 10.37 -1.09 -0.95
CA ARG A 68 9.97 -1.80 0.28
C ARG A 68 8.67 -1.29 0.91
N ARG A 69 8.17 -0.11 0.52
CA ARG A 69 6.85 0.39 0.93
C ARG A 69 5.71 -0.13 0.08
N PHE A 70 5.97 -0.95 -0.94
CA PHE A 70 4.93 -1.59 -1.74
C PHE A 70 4.90 -3.09 -1.48
N ARG A 71 3.69 -3.67 -1.50
CA ARG A 71 3.49 -5.12 -1.48
C ARG A 71 2.21 -5.52 -2.23
N PRO A 72 2.06 -6.80 -2.63
CA PRO A 72 0.76 -7.32 -3.08
C PRO A 72 -0.32 -7.14 -2.00
N LEU A 73 -1.60 -7.12 -2.40
CA LEU A 73 -2.70 -7.05 -1.45
C LEU A 73 -2.59 -8.15 -0.39
N SER A 74 -2.85 -7.79 0.87
CA SER A 74 -2.94 -8.72 1.98
C SER A 74 -4.10 -9.68 1.74
N LYS A 75 -3.88 -10.98 1.94
CA LYS A 75 -4.94 -11.98 1.83
C LYS A 75 -5.85 -11.86 3.05
N GLN A 76 -7.16 -11.77 2.82
CA GLN A 76 -8.14 -11.88 3.90
C GLN A 76 -8.13 -13.29 4.45
N LEU A 77 -7.97 -13.39 5.77
CA LEU A 77 -8.09 -14.63 6.51
C LEU A 77 -9.57 -14.97 6.69
N GLN A 78 -10.00 -16.15 6.24
CA GLN A 78 -11.37 -16.64 6.45
C GLN A 78 -11.50 -17.38 7.78
N ASP A 79 -12.74 -17.58 8.25
CA ASP A 79 -13.02 -18.26 9.52
C ASP A 79 -12.45 -19.69 9.53
N GLU A 80 -12.54 -20.40 8.41
CA GLU A 80 -11.99 -21.76 8.26
C GLU A 80 -10.46 -21.79 8.29
N GLU A 81 -9.82 -20.66 7.99
CA GLU A 81 -8.37 -20.49 8.00
C GLU A 81 -7.84 -20.03 9.36
N CYS A 82 -8.70 -19.62 10.30
CA CYS A 82 -8.30 -19.09 11.60
C CYS A 82 -7.46 -20.10 12.40
N GLY A 83 -7.82 -21.39 12.33
CA GLY A 83 -7.07 -22.48 12.97
C GLY A 83 -5.67 -22.74 12.39
N LEU A 84 -5.33 -22.12 11.25
CA LEU A 84 -4.00 -22.22 10.64
C LEU A 84 -3.01 -21.22 11.23
N LEU A 85 -3.48 -20.21 11.97
CA LEU A 85 -2.62 -19.24 12.61
C LEU A 85 -1.87 -19.87 13.79
N THR A 86 -0.62 -19.46 13.97
CA THR A 86 0.21 -19.86 15.12
C THR A 86 0.86 -18.62 15.74
N PRO A 87 1.20 -18.63 17.05
CA PRO A 87 1.98 -17.54 17.63
C PRO A 87 3.25 -17.30 16.82
N GLY A 88 3.59 -16.04 16.58
CA GLY A 88 4.68 -15.63 15.69
C GLY A 88 4.27 -15.42 14.22
N THR A 89 3.04 -15.78 13.83
CA THR A 89 2.55 -15.51 12.47
C THR A 89 2.43 -14.01 12.23
N ARG A 90 3.03 -13.52 11.14
CA ARG A 90 2.89 -12.12 10.71
C ARG A 90 1.57 -11.93 9.98
N VAL A 91 0.81 -10.93 10.40
CA VAL A 91 -0.49 -10.58 9.83
C VAL A 91 -0.57 -9.10 9.51
N CYS A 92 -1.50 -8.73 8.64
CA CYS A 92 -1.94 -7.36 8.48
C CYS A 92 -3.17 -7.17 9.38
N ALA A 93 -3.02 -6.48 10.50
CA ALA A 93 -4.08 -6.27 11.47
C ALA A 93 -4.67 -4.86 11.33
N CYS A 94 -5.98 -4.72 11.53
CA CYS A 94 -6.58 -3.41 11.64
C CYS A 94 -6.49 -2.88 13.08
N HIS A 95 -6.32 -1.58 13.21
CA HIS A 95 -6.41 -0.85 14.47
C HIS A 95 -7.37 0.33 14.29
N SER A 96 -8.30 0.49 15.23
CA SER A 96 -9.26 1.59 15.26
C SER A 96 -8.78 2.62 16.28
N PHE A 97 -8.43 3.82 15.80
CA PHE A 97 -8.04 4.94 16.68
C PHE A 97 -9.26 5.72 17.17
N ASN A 98 -10.36 5.70 16.40
CA ASN A 98 -11.68 6.22 16.75
C ASN A 98 -12.75 5.50 15.89
N ASN A 99 -14.04 5.86 16.03
CA ASN A 99 -15.15 5.16 15.37
C ASN A 99 -15.12 5.17 13.82
N GLU A 100 -14.28 6.00 13.18
CA GLU A 100 -14.25 6.16 11.72
C GLU A 100 -12.85 5.97 11.12
N ASP A 101 -11.80 5.89 11.95
CA ASP A 101 -10.41 5.77 11.52
C ASP A 101 -9.87 4.36 11.78
N ILE A 102 -10.04 3.50 10.78
CA ILE A 102 -9.51 2.13 10.74
C ILE A 102 -8.27 2.13 9.85
N ARG A 103 -7.14 1.73 10.43
CA ARG A 103 -5.84 1.64 9.73
C ARG A 103 -5.26 0.24 9.83
N PHE A 104 -4.43 -0.13 8.86
CA PHE A 104 -3.89 -1.47 8.74
C PHE A 104 -2.38 -1.48 8.96
N TYR A 105 -1.89 -2.39 9.80
CA TYR A 105 -0.49 -2.46 10.22
C TYR A 105 0.04 -3.89 10.17
N ASP A 106 1.36 -4.02 10.02
CA ASP A 106 2.03 -5.29 10.29
C ASP A 106 1.95 -5.60 11.79
N ALA A 107 1.49 -6.79 12.13
CA ALA A 107 1.44 -7.29 13.50
C ALA A 107 1.93 -8.74 13.57
N VAL A 108 2.20 -9.18 14.79
CA VAL A 108 2.58 -10.57 15.10
C VAL A 108 1.53 -11.13 16.05
N VAL A 109 1.02 -12.31 15.75
CA VAL A 109 0.08 -13.02 16.63
C VAL A 109 0.84 -13.48 17.89
N ASP A 110 0.40 -13.04 19.06
CA ASP A 110 1.02 -13.42 20.35
C ASP A 110 0.42 -14.71 20.92
N GLY A 111 -0.89 -14.89 20.77
CA GLY A 111 -1.61 -16.07 21.25
C GLY A 111 -3.08 -16.04 20.86
N PHE A 112 -3.77 -17.13 21.17
CA PHE A 112 -5.20 -17.26 20.93
C PHE A 112 -5.92 -17.43 22.25
N GLN A 113 -7.07 -16.80 22.37
CA GLN A 113 -8.01 -17.03 23.45
C GLN A 113 -9.33 -17.45 22.81
N SER A 114 -9.71 -18.71 23.02
CA SER A 114 -10.96 -19.32 22.55
C SER A 114 -11.93 -19.48 23.69
#